data_AF-A0A925X5P8-F1
#
_entry.id   AF-A0A925X5P8-F1
#
_cell.length_a   1.000
_cell.length_b   1.000
_cell.length_c   1.000
_cell.angle_alpha   90.00
_cell.angle_beta   90.00
_cell.angle_gamma   90.00
#
_symmetry.space_group_name_H-M   'P 1'
#
loop_
_entity.id
_entity.type
_entity.pdbx_description
1 polymer ?
#
loop_
_entity_poly.entity_id
_entity_poly.type
_entity_poly.pdbx_seq_one_letter_code
_entity_poly.pdbx_strand_id
1 'polypeptide(L)' 'MKIVDVVCSGGRTGFYFDYQRSIKKGAKHDGFTYVGLPVTNGFKAVRMAGESISVMLIL' A
#
# COMPACT_ATOMS: atom_id res chain seq x y z
N MET A 1 15.35 23.57 -22.65
CA MET A 1 14.70 23.26 -21.37
C MET A 1 15.40 22.06 -20.75
N LYS A 2 15.76 22.11 -19.47
CA LYS A 2 16.42 21.01 -18.74
C LYS A 2 15.73 20.86 -17.38
N ILE A 3 15.62 19.63 -16.87
CA ILE A 3 15.17 19.42 -15.50
C ILE A 3 16.27 19.92 -14.56
N VAL A 4 15.91 20.77 -13.61
CA VAL A 4 16.83 21.36 -12.63
C VAL A 4 16.72 20.72 -11.25
N ASP A 5 15.59 20.06 -10.95
CA ASP A 5 15.37 19.37 -9.68
C ASP A 5 14.31 18.26 -9.78
N VAL A 6 14.33 17.34 -8.80
CA VAL A 6 13.35 16.26 -8.65
C VAL A 6 12.88 16.19 -7.20
N VAL A 7 11.57 16.30 -7.00
CA VAL A 7 10.94 16.23 -5.67
C VAL A 7 10.01 15.02 -5.60
N CYS A 8 10.13 14.25 -4.52
CA CYS A 8 9.25 13.13 -4.21
C CYS A 8 8.37 13.43 -3.00
N SER A 9 7.08 13.09 -3.07
CA SER A 9 6.15 13.14 -1.93
C SER A 9 5.39 11.83 -1.80
N GLY A 10 5.19 11.39 -0.56
CA GLY A 10 4.29 10.26 -0.27
C GLY A 10 2.84 10.62 -0.56
N GLY A 11 2.04 9.62 -0.92
CA GLY A 11 0.62 9.75 -1.22
C GLY A 11 -0.19 8.49 -0.89
N ARG A 12 -1.49 8.57 -1.11
CA ARG A 12 -2.42 7.44 -1.03
C ARG A 12 -2.85 7.02 -2.43
N THR A 13 -3.26 5.76 -2.58
CA THR A 13 -3.90 5.28 -3.82
C THR A 13 -5.42 5.19 -3.63
N GLY A 14 -6.14 4.85 -4.70
CA GLY A 14 -7.60 4.69 -4.66
C GLY A 14 -8.07 3.42 -3.94
N PHE A 15 -7.16 2.56 -3.47
CA PHE A 15 -7.53 1.31 -2.79
C PHE A 15 -6.47 0.85 -1.77
N TYR A 16 -6.54 -0.41 -1.37
CA TYR A 16 -5.75 -1.00 -0.28
C TYR A 16 -4.76 -2.02 -0.81
N PHE A 17 -3.65 -2.18 -0.10
CA PHE A 17 -2.79 -3.34 -0.24
C PHE A 17 -3.37 -4.49 0.59
N ASP A 18 -3.95 -5.46 -0.11
CA ASP A 18 -4.49 -6.67 0.48
C ASP A 18 -3.53 -7.84 0.32
N TYR A 19 -3.21 -8.47 1.44
CA TYR A 19 -2.36 -9.64 1.46
C TYR A 19 -3.15 -10.89 1.04
N GLN A 20 -3.22 -11.07 -0.28
CA GLN A 20 -4.08 -12.06 -0.93
C GLN A 20 -3.86 -13.49 -0.42
N ARG A 21 -2.65 -13.87 -0.01
CA ARG A 21 -2.36 -15.21 0.50
C ARG A 21 -3.05 -15.49 1.83
N SER A 22 -3.14 -14.52 2.76
CA SER A 22 -3.92 -14.72 3.99
C SER A 22 -5.41 -14.79 3.70
N ILE A 23 -5.91 -13.96 2.77
CA ILE A 23 -7.32 -13.98 2.35
C ILE A 23 -7.67 -15.36 1.76
N LYS A 24 -6.86 -15.87 0.83
CA LYS A 24 -7.04 -17.21 0.24
C LYS A 24 -6.90 -18.36 1.25
N LYS A 25 -6.16 -18.15 2.35
CA LYS A 25 -6.07 -19.10 3.49
C LYS A 25 -7.23 -18.97 4.48
N GLY A 26 -8.20 -18.10 4.22
CA GLY A 26 -9.41 -17.97 5.03
C GLY A 26 -9.34 -16.91 6.13
N ALA A 27 -8.49 -15.88 5.98
CA ALA A 27 -8.55 -14.70 6.85
C ALA A 27 -9.99 -14.16 6.88
N LYS A 28 -10.54 -14.00 8.10
CA LYS A 28 -11.94 -13.60 8.28
C LYS A 28 -12.06 -12.09 8.21
N HIS A 29 -13.22 -11.63 7.77
CA HIS A 29 -13.55 -10.22 7.80
C HIS A 29 -13.83 -9.76 9.23
N ASP A 30 -13.42 -8.53 9.54
CA ASP A 30 -13.87 -7.77 10.71
C ASP A 30 -14.20 -6.34 10.23
N GLY A 31 -15.49 -6.11 10.02
CA GLY A 31 -16.00 -4.96 9.29
C GLY A 31 -15.35 -4.84 7.90
N PHE A 32 -14.68 -3.71 7.66
CA PHE A 32 -13.97 -3.46 6.40
C PHE A 32 -12.54 -4.05 6.36
N THR A 33 -12.05 -4.59 7.47
CA THR A 33 -10.71 -5.16 7.60
C THR A 33 -10.73 -6.69 7.63
N TYR A 34 -9.58 -7.30 7.88
CA TYR A 34 -9.43 -8.73 8.07
C TYR A 34 -8.69 -9.02 9.38
N VAL A 35 -9.10 -10.07 10.08
CA VAL A 35 -8.41 -10.61 11.25
C VAL A 35 -7.34 -11.63 10.87
N GLY A 36 -6.31 -11.70 11.71
CA GLY A 36 -5.17 -12.61 11.56
C GLY A 36 -3.89 -11.87 11.16
N LEU A 37 -2.79 -12.62 11.15
CA LEU A 37 -1.47 -12.09 10.81
C LEU A 37 -1.17 -12.27 9.31
N PRO A 38 -0.43 -11.33 8.71
CA PRO A 38 0.13 -11.55 7.38
C PRO A 38 1.15 -12.70 7.42
N VAL A 39 1.15 -13.53 6.37
CA VAL A 39 1.97 -14.76 6.32
C VAL A 39 3.34 -14.51 5.63
N THR A 40 3.63 -13.28 5.19
CA THR A 40 4.91 -12.89 4.56
C THR A 40 5.50 -11.65 5.22
N ASN A 41 6.82 -11.60 5.29
CA ASN A 41 7.59 -10.44 5.76
C ASN A 41 7.26 -9.17 4.95
N GLY A 42 7.11 -8.04 5.65
CA GLY A 42 6.86 -6.73 5.06
C GLY A 42 5.42 -6.22 5.18
N PHE A 43 4.44 -7.10 5.40
CA PHE A 43 3.08 -6.70 5.73
C PHE A 43 2.90 -6.65 7.25
N LYS A 44 2.21 -5.62 7.75
CA LYS A 44 1.89 -5.45 9.17
C LYS A 44 0.46 -5.89 9.51
N ALA A 45 -0.41 -5.96 8.51
CA ALA A 45 -1.79 -6.42 8.60
C ALA A 45 -2.20 -7.08 7.29
N VAL A 46 -3.33 -7.80 7.29
CA VAL A 46 -3.87 -8.44 6.06
C VAL A 46 -4.37 -7.40 5.06
N ARG A 47 -4.91 -6.26 5.53
CA ARG A 47 -5.27 -5.10 4.71
C ARG A 47 -4.53 -3.87 5.22
N MET A 48 -3.87 -3.15 4.32
CA MET A 48 -3.14 -1.91 4.62
C MET A 48 -3.56 -0.81 3.66
N ALA A 49 -3.48 0.45 4.09
CA ALA A 49 -3.76 1.58 3.21
C ALA A 49 -2.77 1.57 2.04
N GLY A 50 -3.27 1.77 0.82
CA GLY A 50 -2.43 1.88 -0.36
C GLY A 50 -1.57 3.13 -0.30
N GLU A 51 -0.34 3.03 -0.78
CA GLU A 51 0.66 4.09 -0.77
C GLU A 51 1.17 4.36 -2.18
N SER A 52 1.48 5.62 -2.46
CA SER A 52 2.03 6.08 -3.73
C SER A 52 3.16 7.08 -3.49
N ILE A 53 3.93 7.35 -4.54
CA ILE A 53 4.93 8.41 -4.55
C ILE A 53 4.65 9.30 -5.75
N SER A 54 4.37 10.57 -5.49
CA SER A 54 4.35 11.60 -6.52
C SER A 54 5.78 11.98 -6.86
N VAL A 55 6.11 11.98 -8.16
CA VAL A 55 7.42 12.42 -8.67
C VAL A 55 7.21 13.70 -9.47
N MET A 56 7.84 14.79 -9.03
CA MET A 56 7.73 16.11 -9.64
C MET A 56 9.08 16.50 -10.25
N LEU A 57 9.06 16.88 -11.53
CA LEU A 57 10.24 17.33 -12.28
C LEU A 57 10.17 18.84 -12.42
N ILE A 58 11.16 19.55 -11.86
CA ILE A 58 11.23 21.02 -11.95
C ILE A 58 12.09 21.39 -13.16
N LEU A 59 11.62 22.35 -13.98
CA LEU A 59 12.23 22.76 -15.26
C LEU A 59 12.96 24.10 -15.18
#